data_AF-A0A971VPT1-F1
#
_entry.id   AF-A0A971VPT1-F1
#
_cell.length_a   1.000
_cell.length_b   1.000
_cell.length_c   1.000
_cell.angle_alpha   90.00
_cell.angle_beta   90.00
_cell.angle_gamma   90.00
#
_symmetry.space_group_name_H-M   'P 1'
#
loop_
_entity.id
_entity.type
_entity.pdbx_description
1 polymer ?
#
loop_
_entity_poly.entity_id
_entity_poly.type
_entity_poly.pdbx_seq_one_letter_code
_entity_poly.pdbx_strand_id
1 'polypeptide(L)'
;MEKLIRVRITGTNGEPVPEYLLNTLYASDLHFEPDIRESRIMPDGTVELKVTKSPYMLHARLNIPLYGNIWVMAHNEGQGYTDDTVDFVSEALKTYIYEAERIGKGFELSVYARGHLDAAYEYKELSEKGTERDYCLLKALSHAIFAAEAALFETSRAKTESSPRPDLLLGCNAFKYSGDNLHSKYFTELFNFATLPFYYYQVVPEEGIFDYARRDEILEWCESNGIKAK
;
A
#
# COMPACT_ATOMS: atom_id res chain seq x y z
N MET A 1 -7.98 -26.99 -5.25
CA MET A 1 -9.25 -27.57 -4.76
C MET A 1 -10.14 -26.40 -4.41
N GLU A 2 -11.31 -26.26 -5.01
CA GLU A 2 -12.21 -25.15 -4.69
C GLU A 2 -12.79 -25.34 -3.28
N LYS A 3 -12.83 -24.26 -2.51
CA LYS A 3 -13.31 -24.25 -1.13
C LYS A 3 -14.14 -23.00 -0.88
N LEU A 4 -15.19 -23.12 -0.07
CA LEU A 4 -15.96 -21.99 0.42
C LEU A 4 -15.46 -21.63 1.83
N ILE A 5 -15.11 -20.36 2.05
CA ILE A 5 -14.71 -19.83 3.36
C ILE A 5 -15.70 -18.76 3.84
N ARG A 6 -15.75 -18.55 5.15
CA ARG A 6 -16.58 -17.55 5.82
C ARG A 6 -15.71 -16.49 6.45
N VAL A 7 -15.86 -15.25 6.02
CA VAL A 7 -15.05 -14.13 6.49
C VAL A 7 -15.95 -13.11 7.17
N ARG A 8 -15.66 -12.79 8.43
CA ARG A 8 -16.29 -11.70 9.16
C ARG A 8 -15.40 -10.47 9.10
N ILE A 9 -16.01 -9.32 8.88
CA ILE A 9 -15.33 -8.02 8.88
C ILE A 9 -16.18 -7.07 9.73
N THR A 10 -15.72 -6.76 10.95
CA THR A 10 -16.47 -5.94 11.91
C THR A 10 -15.97 -4.49 11.94
N GLY A 11 -16.89 -3.56 12.18
CA GLY A 11 -16.64 -2.16 12.47
C GLY A 11 -16.39 -1.91 13.96
N THR A 12 -16.33 -0.64 14.37
CA THR A 12 -15.96 -0.25 15.75
C THR A 12 -16.91 -0.73 16.83
N ASN A 13 -18.14 -1.09 16.47
CA ASN A 13 -19.19 -1.47 17.41
C ASN A 13 -19.49 -2.99 17.36
N GLY A 14 -18.64 -3.78 16.69
CA GLY A 14 -18.86 -5.23 16.49
C GLY A 14 -19.85 -5.58 15.39
N GLU A 15 -20.58 -4.60 14.85
CA GLU A 15 -21.43 -4.76 13.67
C GLU A 15 -20.60 -5.01 12.41
N PRO A 16 -21.14 -5.72 11.40
CA PRO A 16 -20.49 -5.83 10.10
C PRO A 16 -20.17 -4.46 9.50
N VAL A 17 -19.04 -4.34 8.80
CA VAL A 17 -18.75 -3.14 8.02
C VAL A 17 -19.80 -2.94 6.90
N PRO A 18 -20.02 -1.71 6.41
CA PRO A 18 -20.98 -1.47 5.34
C PRO A 18 -20.78 -2.37 4.11
N GLU A 19 -21.88 -2.68 3.42
CA GLU A 19 -21.90 -3.61 2.29
C GLU A 19 -20.91 -3.26 1.18
N TYR A 20 -20.67 -1.97 0.92
CA TYR A 20 -19.70 -1.53 -0.09
C TYR A 20 -18.25 -1.90 0.26
N LEU A 21 -17.92 -2.11 1.54
CA LEU A 21 -16.62 -2.62 1.98
C LEU A 21 -16.59 -4.15 1.95
N LEU A 22 -17.65 -4.82 2.40
CA LEU A 22 -17.77 -6.28 2.28
C LEU A 22 -17.64 -6.74 0.82
N ASN A 23 -18.16 -5.94 -0.11
CA ASN A 23 -18.07 -6.20 -1.55
C ASN A 23 -16.64 -6.07 -2.14
N THR A 24 -15.68 -5.60 -1.35
CA THR A 24 -14.27 -5.47 -1.78
C THR A 24 -13.42 -6.67 -1.39
N LEU A 25 -13.94 -7.55 -0.52
CA LEU A 25 -13.20 -8.73 -0.07
C LEU A 25 -12.86 -9.65 -1.26
N TYR A 26 -11.58 -9.98 -1.41
CA TYR A 26 -11.11 -11.00 -2.35
C TYR A 26 -9.93 -11.79 -1.77
N ALA A 27 -9.63 -12.93 -2.38
CA ALA A 27 -8.50 -13.79 -2.04
C ALA A 27 -7.42 -13.77 -3.13
N SER A 28 -6.17 -14.03 -2.76
CA SER A 28 -5.05 -14.26 -3.67
C SER A 28 -4.20 -15.43 -3.16
N ASP A 29 -3.25 -15.94 -3.95
CA ASP A 29 -2.14 -16.71 -3.39
C ASP A 29 -1.11 -15.79 -2.73
N LEU A 30 -0.01 -16.38 -2.24
CA LEU A 30 1.15 -15.69 -1.65
C LEU A 30 1.98 -14.86 -2.64
N HIS A 31 1.69 -14.96 -3.94
CA HIS A 31 2.32 -14.15 -5.00
C HIS A 31 1.45 -12.96 -5.44
N PHE A 32 0.37 -12.68 -4.70
CA PHE A 32 -0.59 -11.61 -4.99
C PHE A 32 -1.36 -11.81 -6.30
N GLU A 33 -1.40 -13.03 -6.84
CA GLU A 33 -2.26 -13.31 -7.98
C GLU A 33 -3.70 -13.51 -7.47
N PRO A 34 -4.66 -12.65 -7.85
CA PRO A 34 -6.02 -12.70 -7.31
C PRO A 34 -6.79 -13.91 -7.84
N ASP A 35 -7.65 -14.46 -7.00
CA ASP A 35 -8.71 -15.37 -7.44
C ASP A 35 -9.84 -14.60 -8.15
N ILE A 36 -10.53 -15.28 -9.07
CA ILE A 36 -11.80 -14.78 -9.59
C ILE A 36 -12.78 -14.71 -8.43
N ARG A 37 -13.26 -13.51 -8.12
CA ARG A 37 -14.12 -13.28 -6.97
C ARG A 37 -15.52 -13.84 -7.20
N GLU A 38 -15.82 -14.94 -6.53
CA GLU A 38 -17.16 -15.50 -6.39
C GLU A 38 -17.55 -15.43 -4.90
N SER A 39 -18.43 -14.50 -4.52
CA SER A 39 -18.77 -14.27 -3.12
C SER A 39 -20.25 -13.91 -2.90
N ARG A 40 -20.74 -14.17 -1.70
CA ARG A 40 -22.08 -13.81 -1.23
C ARG A 40 -22.01 -13.18 0.16
N ILE A 41 -22.70 -12.06 0.36
CA ILE A 41 -22.89 -11.46 1.69
C ILE A 41 -24.13 -12.10 2.32
N MET A 42 -23.97 -12.62 3.53
CA MET A 42 -25.01 -13.27 4.32
C MET A 42 -25.81 -12.23 5.13
N PRO A 43 -27.04 -12.56 5.61
CA PRO A 43 -27.88 -11.61 6.36
C PRO A 43 -27.24 -11.09 7.66
N ASP A 44 -26.29 -11.82 8.24
CA ASP A 44 -25.52 -11.45 9.42
C ASP A 44 -24.25 -10.63 9.09
N GLY A 45 -24.03 -10.30 7.81
CA GLY A 45 -22.86 -9.58 7.32
C GLY A 45 -21.60 -10.42 7.15
N THR A 46 -21.65 -11.74 7.37
CA THR A 46 -20.56 -12.65 7.02
C THR A 46 -20.45 -12.76 5.50
N VAL A 47 -19.24 -12.75 4.95
CA VAL A 47 -18.99 -12.99 3.52
C VAL A 47 -18.62 -14.45 3.29
N GLU A 48 -19.43 -15.17 2.53
CA GLU A 48 -19.04 -16.45 1.95
C GLU A 48 -18.23 -16.18 0.68
N LEU A 49 -16.97 -16.60 0.66
CA LEU A 49 -16.05 -16.40 -0.45
C LEU A 49 -15.56 -17.75 -0.95
N LYS A 50 -15.68 -17.99 -2.26
CA LYS A 50 -15.07 -19.15 -2.90
C LYS A 50 -13.59 -18.85 -3.16
N VAL A 51 -12.73 -19.78 -2.78
CA VAL A 51 -11.28 -19.68 -2.94
C VAL A 51 -10.81 -20.92 -3.69
N THR A 52 -9.95 -20.72 -4.69
CA THR A 52 -9.38 -21.79 -5.52
C THR A 52 -7.91 -22.08 -5.19
N LYS A 53 -7.25 -21.10 -4.57
CA LYS A 53 -5.84 -21.13 -4.14
C LYS A 53 -5.70 -21.57 -2.69
N SER A 54 -4.62 -22.29 -2.38
CA SER A 54 -4.29 -22.68 -1.00
C SER A 54 -2.76 -22.87 -0.87
N PRO A 55 -2.10 -22.25 0.12
CA PRO A 55 -2.67 -21.30 1.08
C PRO A 55 -3.11 -19.98 0.39
N TYR A 56 -4.04 -19.25 1.00
CA TYR A 56 -4.57 -17.99 0.45
C TYR A 56 -4.30 -16.79 1.37
N MET A 57 -4.25 -15.59 0.80
CA MET A 57 -4.28 -14.31 1.51
C MET A 57 -5.64 -13.65 1.29
N LEU A 58 -6.05 -12.77 2.20
CA LEU A 58 -7.28 -12.00 2.08
C LEU A 58 -6.97 -10.51 1.99
N HIS A 59 -7.77 -9.81 1.18
CA HIS A 59 -7.65 -8.38 0.94
C HIS A 59 -9.03 -7.75 0.98
N ALA A 60 -9.18 -6.64 1.70
CA ALA A 60 -10.42 -5.88 1.73
C ALA A 60 -10.15 -4.40 1.97
N ARG A 61 -11.07 -3.52 1.54
CA ARG A 61 -11.05 -2.12 1.95
C ARG A 61 -11.64 -1.98 3.35
N LEU A 62 -10.98 -1.18 4.19
CA LEU A 62 -11.48 -0.83 5.52
C LEU A 62 -11.44 0.68 5.73
N ASN A 63 -12.37 1.17 6.55
CA ASN A 63 -12.27 2.50 7.14
C ASN A 63 -11.47 2.40 8.43
N ILE A 64 -10.18 2.73 8.35
CA ILE A 64 -9.25 2.65 9.47
C ILE A 64 -9.25 3.98 10.24
N PRO A 65 -9.51 3.98 11.56
CA PRO A 65 -9.44 5.20 12.37
C PRO A 65 -8.10 5.92 12.20
N LEU A 66 -8.11 7.25 12.13
CA LEU A 66 -6.90 8.09 11.96
C LEU A 66 -6.14 7.93 10.64
N TYR A 67 -6.59 7.03 9.74
CA TYR A 67 -5.90 6.74 8.48
C TYR A 67 -6.78 7.08 7.27
N GLY A 68 -8.01 6.56 7.25
CA GLY A 68 -8.95 6.74 6.14
C GLY A 68 -9.39 5.41 5.53
N ASN A 69 -9.79 5.44 4.26
CA ASN A 69 -10.23 4.25 3.55
C ASN A 69 -9.10 3.65 2.70
N ILE A 70 -8.60 2.48 3.08
CA ILE A 70 -7.45 1.84 2.45
C ILE A 70 -7.69 0.36 2.19
N TRP A 71 -6.87 -0.23 1.31
CA TRP A 71 -6.75 -1.68 1.19
C TRP A 71 -5.91 -2.22 2.34
N VAL A 72 -6.43 -3.25 2.99
CA VAL A 72 -5.79 -3.96 4.10
C VAL A 72 -5.63 -5.42 3.70
N MET A 73 -4.50 -6.01 4.09
CA MET A 73 -4.19 -7.41 3.84
C MET A 73 -4.17 -8.20 5.15
N ALA A 74 -4.60 -9.46 5.07
CA ALA A 74 -4.33 -10.49 6.06
C ALA A 74 -3.62 -11.65 5.35
N HIS A 75 -2.43 -12.04 5.83
CA HIS A 75 -1.61 -13.10 5.20
C HIS A 75 -0.96 -14.07 6.17
N ASN A 76 -1.42 -14.12 7.43
CA ASN A 76 -0.97 -15.09 8.43
C ASN A 76 0.57 -15.18 8.54
N GLU A 77 1.23 -14.04 8.75
CA GLU A 77 2.70 -13.97 8.90
C GLU A 77 3.49 -14.51 7.68
N GLY A 78 2.85 -14.53 6.52
CA GLY A 78 3.42 -14.95 5.24
C GLY A 78 3.16 -16.41 4.91
N GLN A 79 2.44 -17.13 5.77
CA GLN A 79 2.07 -18.53 5.55
C GLN A 79 0.75 -18.66 4.77
N GLY A 80 -0.07 -17.61 4.77
CA GLY A 80 -1.44 -17.66 4.28
C GLY A 80 -2.36 -18.56 5.12
N TYR A 81 -3.62 -18.63 4.71
CA TYR A 81 -4.68 -19.33 5.42
C TYR A 81 -5.06 -20.63 4.72
N THR A 82 -5.45 -21.61 5.53
CA THR A 82 -6.05 -22.87 5.09
C THR A 82 -7.40 -23.14 5.73
N ASP A 83 -7.82 -22.30 6.68
CA ASP A 83 -9.03 -22.47 7.48
C ASP A 83 -10.30 -22.13 6.71
N ASP A 84 -11.46 -22.47 7.28
CA ASP A 84 -12.77 -22.24 6.69
C ASP A 84 -13.41 -20.94 7.20
N THR A 85 -12.91 -20.39 8.31
CA THR A 85 -13.48 -19.21 8.97
C THR A 85 -12.38 -18.23 9.33
N VAL A 86 -12.58 -16.95 9.02
CA VAL A 86 -11.60 -15.88 9.26
C VAL A 86 -12.29 -14.67 9.89
N ASP A 87 -11.70 -14.14 10.97
CA ASP A 87 -11.98 -12.80 11.51
C ASP A 87 -10.97 -11.84 10.91
N PHE A 88 -11.37 -11.11 9.87
CA PHE A 88 -10.45 -10.38 9.01
C PHE A 88 -9.66 -9.30 9.74
N VAL A 89 -10.30 -8.54 10.64
CA VAL A 89 -9.64 -7.41 11.33
C VAL A 89 -8.60 -7.93 12.30
N SER A 90 -8.91 -9.01 13.03
CA SER A 90 -7.96 -9.68 13.92
C SER A 90 -6.76 -10.25 13.17
N GLU A 91 -7.03 -10.89 12.03
CA GLU A 91 -6.00 -11.48 11.18
C GLU A 91 -5.12 -10.44 10.46
N ALA A 92 -5.72 -9.31 10.05
CA ALA A 92 -4.98 -8.15 9.56
C ALA A 92 -4.10 -7.55 10.66
N LEU A 93 -4.58 -7.43 11.90
CA LEU A 93 -3.77 -6.91 13.00
C LEU A 93 -2.50 -7.75 13.21
N LYS A 94 -2.62 -9.07 13.27
CA LYS A 94 -1.47 -9.98 13.37
C LYS A 94 -0.49 -9.76 12.22
N THR A 95 -1.02 -9.65 11.01
CA THR A 95 -0.26 -9.38 9.79
C THR A 95 0.58 -8.10 9.91
N TYR A 96 -0.03 -6.97 10.27
CA TYR A 96 0.71 -5.69 10.30
C TYR A 96 1.66 -5.58 11.50
N ILE A 97 1.37 -6.20 12.64
CA ILE A 97 2.34 -6.33 13.74
C ILE A 97 3.57 -7.12 13.25
N TYR A 98 3.35 -8.29 12.65
CA TYR A 98 4.42 -9.11 12.11
C TYR A 98 5.25 -8.36 11.07
N GLU A 99 4.60 -7.64 10.14
CA GLU A 99 5.30 -6.86 9.13
C GLU A 99 6.15 -5.75 9.75
N ALA A 100 5.63 -5.00 10.73
CA ALA A 100 6.38 -3.98 11.44
C ALA A 100 7.64 -4.56 12.12
N GLU A 101 7.50 -5.68 12.83
CA GLU A 101 8.61 -6.35 13.51
C GLU A 101 9.63 -6.94 12.54
N ARG A 102 9.15 -7.66 11.51
CA ARG A 102 9.98 -8.32 10.49
C ARG A 102 10.81 -7.30 9.73
N ILE A 103 10.17 -6.21 9.30
CA ILE A 103 10.82 -5.15 8.52
C ILE A 103 11.80 -4.37 9.41
N GLY A 104 11.39 -4.02 10.62
CA GLY A 104 12.22 -3.29 11.60
C GLY A 104 13.38 -4.10 12.18
N LYS A 105 13.40 -5.42 12.00
CA LYS A 105 14.43 -6.30 12.53
C LYS A 105 15.82 -5.89 12.07
N GLY A 106 16.71 -5.63 13.03
CA GLY A 106 18.09 -5.21 12.76
C GLY A 106 18.27 -3.70 12.57
N PHE A 107 17.22 -2.90 12.75
CA PHE A 107 17.26 -1.44 12.69
C PHE A 107 16.77 -0.83 14.01
N GLU A 108 17.33 0.31 14.38
CA GLU A 108 16.81 1.15 15.45
C GLU A 108 15.68 2.01 14.88
N LEU A 109 14.44 1.61 15.17
CA LEU A 109 13.25 2.35 14.76
C LEU A 109 13.10 3.62 15.59
N SER A 110 12.58 4.69 14.98
CA SER A 110 12.30 5.95 15.65
C SER A 110 11.25 5.80 16.77
N VAL A 111 11.20 6.78 17.67
CA VAL A 111 10.15 6.88 18.70
C VAL A 111 8.75 6.90 18.10
N TYR A 112 8.60 7.47 16.88
CA TYR A 112 7.33 7.47 16.16
C TYR A 112 6.90 6.05 15.77
N ALA A 113 7.78 5.31 15.07
CA ALA A 113 7.50 3.94 14.66
C ALA A 113 7.28 3.01 15.86
N ARG A 114 8.14 3.12 16.89
CA ARG A 114 8.03 2.32 18.11
C ARG A 114 6.77 2.64 18.91
N GLY A 115 6.43 3.92 19.08
CA GLY A 115 5.23 4.34 19.79
C GLY A 115 3.94 3.82 19.13
N HIS A 116 3.90 3.78 17.80
CA HIS A 116 2.78 3.15 17.09
C HIS A 116 2.74 1.62 17.30
N LEU A 117 3.89 0.94 17.28
CA LEU A 117 3.92 -0.51 17.54
C LEU A 117 3.48 -0.85 18.96
N ASP A 118 3.98 -0.11 19.97
CA ASP A 118 3.62 -0.30 21.37
C ASP A 118 2.11 -0.05 21.60
N ALA A 119 1.57 1.02 21.01
CA ALA A 119 0.14 1.31 21.06
C ALA A 119 -0.71 0.21 20.38
N ALA A 120 -0.21 -0.40 19.30
CA ALA A 120 -0.89 -1.52 18.66
C ALA A 120 -1.02 -2.71 19.62
N TYR A 121 0.04 -3.05 20.37
CA TYR A 121 -0.01 -4.09 21.40
C TYR A 121 -0.92 -3.74 22.57
N GLU A 122 -0.88 -2.50 23.06
CA GLU A 122 -1.73 -2.06 24.17
C GLU A 122 -3.22 -2.15 23.80
N TYR A 123 -3.61 -1.63 22.63
CA TYR A 123 -4.99 -1.73 22.17
C TYR A 123 -5.41 -3.17 21.86
N LYS A 124 -4.49 -4.02 21.37
CA LYS A 124 -4.74 -5.45 21.21
C LYS A 124 -5.05 -6.11 22.56
N GLU A 125 -4.26 -5.83 23.58
CA GLU A 125 -4.46 -6.37 24.93
C GLU A 125 -5.80 -5.90 25.53
N LEU A 126 -6.15 -4.61 25.36
CA LEU A 126 -7.44 -4.08 25.80
C LEU A 126 -8.62 -4.78 25.10
N SER A 127 -8.50 -5.03 23.80
CA SER A 127 -9.50 -5.76 23.01
C SER A 127 -9.67 -7.20 23.53
N GLU A 128 -8.57 -7.89 23.81
CA GLU A 128 -8.57 -9.26 24.33
C GLU A 128 -9.18 -9.36 25.75
N LYS A 129 -9.07 -8.30 26.55
CA LYS A 129 -9.74 -8.17 27.85
C LYS A 129 -11.23 -7.81 27.74
N GLY A 130 -11.72 -7.52 26.53
CA GLY A 130 -13.13 -7.19 26.26
C GLY A 130 -13.50 -5.72 26.43
N THR A 131 -12.55 -4.84 26.76
CA THR A 131 -12.79 -3.39 26.84
C THR A 131 -13.01 -2.84 25.45
N GLU A 132 -14.22 -2.37 25.15
CA GLU A 132 -14.60 -1.84 23.82
C GLU A 132 -14.01 -2.67 22.67
N ARG A 133 -14.16 -4.00 22.76
CA ARG A 133 -13.40 -5.00 22.00
C ARG A 133 -13.10 -4.58 20.56
N ASP A 134 -14.13 -4.34 19.75
CA ASP A 134 -14.00 -4.09 18.31
C ASP A 134 -13.43 -2.70 17.99
N TYR A 135 -13.70 -1.69 18.82
CA TYR A 135 -13.07 -0.38 18.72
C TYR A 135 -11.58 -0.48 19.00
N CYS A 136 -11.19 -1.13 20.11
CA CYS A 136 -9.80 -1.37 20.46
C CYS A 136 -9.10 -2.22 19.39
N LEU A 137 -9.77 -3.21 18.80
CA LEU A 137 -9.19 -4.03 17.73
C LEU A 137 -8.88 -3.20 16.47
N LEU A 138 -9.81 -2.35 16.03
CA LEU A 138 -9.57 -1.45 14.88
C LEU A 138 -8.52 -0.38 15.18
N LYS A 139 -8.46 0.12 16.43
CA LYS A 139 -7.39 1.02 16.87
C LYS A 139 -6.03 0.34 16.86
N ALA A 140 -5.95 -0.89 17.35
CA ALA A 140 -4.74 -1.69 17.29
C ALA A 140 -4.29 -1.86 15.83
N LEU A 141 -5.20 -2.21 14.93
CA LEU A 141 -4.90 -2.35 13.50
C LEU A 141 -4.40 -1.04 12.89
N SER A 142 -5.06 0.09 13.18
CA SER A 142 -4.60 1.43 12.75
C SER A 142 -3.16 1.70 13.16
N HIS A 143 -2.84 1.49 14.44
CA HIS A 143 -1.49 1.69 14.95
C HIS A 143 -0.48 0.71 14.35
N ALA A 144 -0.85 -0.55 14.13
CA ALA A 144 0.01 -1.54 13.49
C ALA A 144 0.34 -1.17 12.04
N ILE A 145 -0.62 -0.63 11.28
CA ILE A 145 -0.39 -0.13 9.91
C ILE A 145 0.62 1.02 9.92
N PHE A 146 0.42 2.03 10.77
CA PHE A 146 1.37 3.14 10.90
C PHE A 146 2.78 2.65 11.30
N ALA A 147 2.87 1.70 12.22
CA ALA A 147 4.14 1.11 12.63
C ALA A 147 4.84 0.38 11.46
N ALA A 148 4.10 -0.43 10.69
CA ALA A 148 4.64 -1.17 9.56
C ALA A 148 5.15 -0.23 8.44
N GLU A 149 4.39 0.82 8.15
CA GLU A 149 4.78 1.82 7.14
C GLU A 149 6.00 2.64 7.58
N ALA A 150 6.03 3.07 8.84
CA ALA A 150 7.18 3.78 9.38
C ALA A 150 8.42 2.90 9.38
N ALA A 151 8.31 1.63 9.80
CA ALA A 151 9.39 0.66 9.74
C ALA A 151 9.87 0.44 8.29
N LEU A 152 8.96 0.30 7.32
CA LEU A 152 9.30 0.16 5.91
C LEU A 152 10.08 1.36 5.40
N PHE A 153 9.60 2.57 5.68
CA PHE A 153 10.24 3.80 5.26
C PHE A 153 11.64 3.95 5.87
N GLU A 154 11.73 3.87 7.20
CA GLU A 154 12.99 4.10 7.93
C GLU A 154 14.06 3.07 7.57
N THR A 155 13.69 1.79 7.47
CA THR A 155 14.62 0.71 7.11
C THR A 155 15.05 0.81 5.65
N SER A 156 14.14 1.19 4.74
CA SER A 156 14.48 1.42 3.33
C SER A 156 15.42 2.61 3.16
N ARG A 157 15.18 3.69 3.91
CA ARG A 157 16.07 4.86 3.94
C ARG A 157 17.47 4.46 4.41
N ALA A 158 17.58 3.79 5.55
CA ALA A 158 18.87 3.35 6.09
C ALA A 158 19.62 2.38 5.13
N LYS A 159 18.90 1.46 4.47
CA LYS A 159 19.49 0.58 3.44
C LYS A 159 19.99 1.37 2.23
N THR A 160 19.24 2.37 1.80
CA THR A 160 19.62 3.22 0.66
C THR A 160 20.81 4.11 1.00
N GLU A 161 20.88 4.65 2.21
CA GLU A 161 22.02 5.44 2.69
C GLU A 161 23.30 4.60 2.84
N SER A 162 23.18 3.37 3.34
CA SER A 162 24.32 2.46 3.51
C SER A 162 24.81 1.81 2.22
N SER A 163 23.92 1.64 1.23
CA SER A 163 24.26 1.13 -0.09
C SER A 163 23.53 1.93 -1.18
N PRO A 164 24.00 3.16 -1.48
CA PRO A 164 23.39 4.00 -2.51
C PRO A 164 23.31 3.28 -3.86
N ARG A 165 22.21 3.50 -4.59
CA ARG A 165 21.94 2.93 -5.91
C ARG A 165 22.02 4.00 -7.00
N PRO A 166 23.24 4.45 -7.38
CA PRO A 166 23.40 5.49 -8.41
C PRO A 166 22.90 5.05 -9.79
N ASP A 167 22.72 3.73 -9.99
CA ASP A 167 22.14 3.13 -11.18
C ASP A 167 20.60 3.21 -11.23
N LEU A 168 19.95 3.34 -10.07
CA LEU A 168 18.51 3.48 -9.98
C LEU A 168 18.12 4.95 -10.08
N LEU A 169 17.51 5.31 -11.20
CA LEU A 169 17.06 6.67 -11.46
C LEU A 169 15.61 6.86 -11.00
N LEU A 170 15.36 7.93 -10.27
CA LEU A 170 14.03 8.37 -9.87
C LEU A 170 13.59 9.49 -10.82
N GLY A 171 12.49 9.27 -11.53
CA GLY A 171 12.05 10.21 -12.53
C GLY A 171 10.57 10.16 -12.85
N CYS A 172 10.15 11.19 -13.60
CA CYS A 172 8.77 11.44 -14.00
C CYS A 172 8.75 12.01 -15.43
N ASN A 173 7.57 12.11 -16.05
CA ASN A 173 7.44 12.86 -17.29
C ASN A 173 7.64 14.36 -17.04
N ALA A 174 8.49 15.01 -17.85
CA ALA A 174 8.77 16.45 -17.76
C ALA A 174 7.83 17.30 -18.63
N PHE A 175 6.68 16.74 -19.04
CA PHE A 175 5.84 17.31 -20.10
C PHE A 175 5.28 18.69 -19.72
N LYS A 176 5.07 18.92 -18.43
CA LYS A 176 4.51 20.15 -17.85
C LYS A 176 5.56 21.18 -17.42
N TYR A 177 6.84 20.97 -17.72
CA TYR A 177 7.87 22.00 -17.49
C TYR A 177 7.42 23.33 -18.12
N SER A 178 7.52 24.45 -17.41
CA SER A 178 7.12 25.74 -17.99
C SER A 178 7.92 26.86 -17.34
N GLY A 179 9.24 26.82 -17.56
CA GLY A 179 10.19 27.77 -16.98
C GLY A 179 10.37 27.60 -15.47
N ASP A 180 10.78 28.69 -14.81
CA ASP A 180 11.03 28.72 -13.37
C ASP A 180 9.72 28.87 -12.59
N ASN A 181 9.31 27.80 -11.91
CA ASN A 181 8.11 27.75 -11.10
C ASN A 181 8.22 26.66 -10.03
N LEU A 182 7.22 26.58 -9.14
CA LEU A 182 7.23 25.64 -8.02
C LEU A 182 7.31 24.18 -8.46
N HIS A 183 6.67 23.83 -9.59
CA HIS A 183 6.77 22.49 -10.16
C HIS A 183 8.22 22.21 -10.57
N SER A 184 8.86 23.11 -11.33
CA SER A 184 10.26 22.95 -11.76
C SER A 184 11.20 22.82 -10.57
N LYS A 185 11.02 23.64 -9.52
CA LYS A 185 11.79 23.54 -8.27
C LYS A 185 11.66 22.16 -7.62
N TYR A 186 10.43 21.69 -7.37
CA TYR A 186 10.22 20.37 -6.77
C TYR A 186 10.73 19.23 -7.66
N PHE A 187 10.60 19.39 -8.97
CA PHE A 187 11.10 18.40 -9.92
C PHE A 187 12.61 18.25 -9.81
N THR A 188 13.37 19.34 -9.80
CA THR A 188 14.84 19.31 -9.72
C THR A 188 15.36 18.93 -8.33
N GLU A 189 14.59 19.18 -7.27
CA GLU A 189 14.95 18.76 -5.91
C GLU A 189 14.77 17.24 -5.70
N LEU A 190 13.85 16.60 -6.43
CA LEU A 190 13.46 15.21 -6.21
C LEU A 190 13.98 14.23 -7.27
N PHE A 191 13.94 14.61 -8.54
CA PHE A 191 14.16 13.70 -9.66
C PHE A 191 15.55 13.87 -10.29
N ASN A 192 16.17 12.74 -10.63
CA ASN A 192 17.42 12.68 -11.41
C ASN A 192 17.22 12.08 -12.81
N PHE A 193 15.96 11.82 -13.18
CA PHE A 193 15.57 11.35 -14.50
C PHE A 193 14.26 11.95 -14.98
N ALA A 194 14.13 12.14 -16.29
CA ALA A 194 12.95 12.69 -16.92
C ALA A 194 12.60 11.94 -18.20
N THR A 195 11.30 11.75 -18.44
CA THR A 195 10.80 11.33 -19.76
C THR A 195 10.37 12.56 -20.55
N LEU A 196 10.89 12.70 -21.78
CA LEU A 196 10.52 13.76 -22.72
C LEU A 196 9.22 13.41 -23.46
N PRO A 197 8.43 14.41 -23.90
CA PRO A 197 7.22 14.15 -24.67
C PRO A 197 7.53 13.34 -25.94
N PHE A 198 6.88 12.20 -26.15
CA PHE A 198 7.19 11.29 -27.26
C PHE A 198 6.01 11.06 -28.22
N TYR A 199 4.91 11.80 -28.07
CA TYR A 199 3.72 11.58 -28.89
C TYR A 199 3.91 12.03 -30.34
N TYR A 200 3.59 11.13 -31.28
CA TYR A 200 3.75 11.35 -32.72
C TYR A 200 3.11 12.66 -33.21
N TYR A 201 1.86 12.94 -32.83
CA TYR A 201 1.15 14.16 -33.25
C TYR A 201 1.81 15.47 -32.79
N GLN A 202 2.72 15.40 -31.81
CA GLN A 202 3.51 16.55 -31.35
C GLN A 202 4.88 16.64 -32.02
N VAL A 203 5.39 15.55 -32.60
CA VAL A 203 6.66 15.54 -33.35
C VAL A 203 6.38 15.82 -34.82
N VAL A 204 5.32 15.24 -35.36
CA VAL A 204 4.91 15.31 -36.75
C VAL A 204 3.46 15.79 -36.79
N PRO A 205 3.21 17.09 -36.51
CA PRO A 205 1.85 17.64 -36.52
C PRO A 205 1.19 17.55 -37.91
N GLU A 206 2.01 17.62 -38.96
CA GLU A 206 1.61 17.42 -40.35
C GLU A 206 2.65 16.53 -41.05
N GLU A 207 2.22 15.73 -42.02
CA GLU A 207 3.11 14.81 -42.74
C GLU A 207 4.28 15.57 -43.39
N GLY A 208 5.50 15.17 -43.08
CA GLY A 208 6.72 15.80 -43.57
C GLY A 208 7.16 17.06 -42.79
N ILE A 209 6.36 17.55 -41.84
CA ILE A 209 6.73 18.65 -40.94
C ILE A 209 7.13 18.08 -39.58
N PHE A 210 8.39 18.28 -39.19
CA PHE A 210 8.91 17.82 -37.91
C PHE A 210 9.10 18.99 -36.95
N ASP A 211 8.50 18.93 -35.75
CA ASP A 211 8.64 19.90 -34.68
C ASP A 211 9.26 19.26 -33.43
N TYR A 212 10.53 19.61 -33.20
CA TYR A 212 11.30 19.19 -32.03
C TYR A 212 11.47 20.30 -30.99
N ALA A 213 11.03 21.53 -31.26
CA ALA A 213 11.40 22.71 -30.46
C ALA A 213 11.07 22.54 -28.98
N ARG A 214 9.88 22.02 -28.69
CA ARG A 214 9.43 21.78 -27.32
C ARG A 214 10.25 20.68 -26.60
N ARG A 215 10.75 19.70 -27.33
CA ARG A 215 11.55 18.60 -26.76
C ARG A 215 12.95 19.06 -26.47
N ASP A 216 13.52 19.82 -27.40
CA ASP A 216 14.84 20.40 -27.24
C ASP A 216 14.86 21.34 -26.02
N GLU A 217 13.82 22.17 -25.86
CA GLU A 217 13.65 23.02 -24.67
C GLU A 217 13.66 22.22 -23.35
N ILE A 218 12.90 21.12 -23.28
CA ILE A 218 12.81 20.29 -22.06
C ILE A 218 14.12 19.50 -21.85
N LEU A 219 14.75 19.04 -22.93
CA LEU A 219 16.03 18.33 -22.89
C LEU A 219 17.14 19.23 -22.34
N GLU A 220 17.28 20.44 -22.86
CA GLU A 220 18.23 21.44 -22.38
C GLU A 220 17.98 21.79 -20.91
N TRP A 221 16.70 21.94 -20.52
CA TRP A 221 16.34 22.15 -19.12
C TRP A 221 16.74 20.96 -18.24
N CYS A 222 16.53 19.72 -18.67
CA CYS A 222 16.95 18.54 -17.93
C CYS A 222 18.48 18.48 -17.79
N GLU A 223 19.22 18.67 -18.89
CA GLU A 223 20.69 18.62 -18.91
C GLU A 223 21.31 19.69 -18.03
N SER A 224 20.80 20.93 -18.09
CA SER A 224 21.27 22.04 -17.24
C SER A 224 21.04 21.83 -15.74
N ASN A 225 20.10 20.94 -15.37
CA ASN A 225 19.82 20.58 -13.98
C ASN A 225 20.42 19.22 -13.58
N GLY A 226 21.25 18.59 -14.43
CA GLY A 226 21.86 17.29 -14.14
C GLY A 226 20.85 16.13 -14.15
N ILE A 227 19.71 16.31 -14.81
CA ILE A 227 18.64 15.30 -14.93
C ILE A 227 18.86 14.52 -16.22
N LYS A 228 18.93 13.19 -16.12
CA LYS A 228 19.04 12.34 -17.30
C LYS A 228 17.70 12.24 -18.03
N ALA A 229 17.67 12.57 -19.32
CA ALA A 229 16.46 12.51 -20.12
C ALA A 229 16.36 11.20 -20.95
N LYS A 230 15.12 10.77 -21.24
CA LYS A 230 14.78 9.70 -22.20
C LYS A 230 13.57 10.09 -23.04
#